data_AF-X1JYD3-F1
#
_entry.id   AF-X1JYD3-F1
#
_cell.length_a   1.000
_cell.length_b   1.000
_cell.length_c   1.000
_cell.angle_alpha   90.00
_cell.angle_beta   90.00
_cell.angle_gamma   90.00
#
_symmetry.space_group_name_H-M   'P 1'
#
loop_
_entity.id
_entity.type
_entity.pdbx_description
1 polymer ?
#
loop_
_entity_poly.entity_id
_entity_poly.type
_entity_poly.pdbx_seq_one_letter_code
_entity_poly.pdbx_strand_id
1 'polypeptide(L)' 'MRCPECEKNGLKSKVYVGTSSTTLLASYPYYDEEGNYHCDDPNTITTSYSCSNGHSWSESS' A
#
# COMPACT_ATOMS: atom_id res chain seq x y z
N MET A 1 4.98 2.80 12.02
CA MET A 1 5.19 1.53 11.29
C MET A 1 6.27 0.70 11.99
N ARG A 2 6.07 -0.62 12.10
CA ARG A 2 7.07 -1.56 12.60
C ARG A 2 7.27 -2.65 11.55
N CYS A 3 8.48 -3.22 11.47
CA CYS A 3 8.72 -4.38 10.62
C CYS A 3 7.88 -5.57 11.13
N PRO A 4 7.02 -6.19 10.29
CA PRO A 4 6.15 -7.28 10.71
C PRO A 4 6.92 -8.46 11.30
N GLU A 5 8.07 -8.80 10.71
CA GLU A 5 8.92 -9.88 11.19
C GLU A 5 9.57 -9.53 12.52
N CYS A 6 10.04 -8.29 12.71
CA CYS A 6 10.62 -7.88 13.99
C CYS A 6 9.58 -7.84 15.09
N GLU A 7 8.36 -7.39 14.81
CA GLU A 7 7.28 -7.38 15.79
C GLU A 7 6.91 -8.80 16.24
N LYS A 8 6.79 -9.75 15.31
CA LYS A 8 6.53 -11.17 15.61
C LYS A 8 7.61 -11.79 16.50
N ASN A 9 8.87 -11.37 16.33
CA ASN A 9 10.00 -11.88 17.09
C ASN A 9 10.32 -11.06 18.37
N GLY A 10 9.52 -10.04 18.69
CA GLY A 10 9.77 -9.17 19.85
C GLY A 10 11.04 -8.31 19.73
N LEU A 11 11.53 -8.10 18.50
CA LEU A 11 12.72 -7.33 18.20
C LEU A 11 12.38 -5.86 17.92
N LYS A 12 13.30 -4.98 18.30
CA LYS A 12 13.25 -3.57 17.88
C LYS A 12 13.83 -3.44 16.47
N SER A 13 13.20 -2.60 15.65
CA SER A 13 13.67 -2.27 14.30
C SER A 13 13.44 -0.80 13.99
N LYS A 14 14.35 -0.21 13.23
CA LYS A 14 14.08 1.05 12.50
C LYS A 14 13.59 0.68 11.11
N VAL A 15 12.51 1.31 10.65
CA VAL A 15 11.96 1.11 9.30
C VAL A 15 12.38 2.27 8.42
N TYR A 16 12.83 1.95 7.21
CA TYR A 16 13.19 2.89 6.16
C TYR A 16 12.20 2.75 5.01
N VAL A 17 11.64 3.86 4.56
CA VAL A 17 10.74 3.91 3.40
C VAL A 17 11.60 3.92 2.14
N GLY A 18 11.28 3.03 1.21
CA GLY A 18 11.92 2.92 -0.09
C GLY A 18 11.16 3.71 -1.15
N THR A 19 11.03 3.10 -2.33
CA THR A 19 10.27 3.65 -3.45
C THR A 19 8.78 3.39 -3.29
N SER A 20 7.97 4.29 -3.85
CA SER A 20 6.54 4.07 -4.06
C SER A 20 6.25 4.09 -5.55
N SER A 21 5.38 3.20 -6.00
CA SER A 21 4.86 3.15 -7.37
C SER A 21 3.34 3.15 -7.35
N THR A 22 2.72 3.86 -8.28
CA THR A 22 1.27 4.02 -8.36
C THR A 22 0.77 3.52 -9.70
N THR A 23 -0.25 2.67 -9.67
CA THR A 23 -1.03 2.37 -10.89
C THR A 23 -1.77 3.64 -11.30
N LEU A 24 -1.64 4.06 -12.55
CA LEU A 24 -2.37 5.23 -13.07
C LEU A 24 -3.38 4.75 -14.12
N LEU A 25 -4.59 4.46 -13.67
CA LEU A 25 -5.73 4.10 -14.48
C LEU A 25 -6.80 5.19 -14.35
N ALA A 26 -7.26 5.70 -15.49
CA ALA A 26 -8.36 6.65 -15.51
C ALA A 26 -9.66 5.93 -15.08
N SER A 27 -10.33 6.47 -14.07
CA SER A 27 -11.67 6.05 -13.65
C SER A 27 -12.64 7.19 -13.88
N TYR A 28 -13.68 6.93 -14.67
CA TYR A 28 -14.74 7.90 -14.94
C TYR A 28 -15.96 7.51 -14.14
N PRO A 29 -16.49 8.41 -13.28
CA PRO A 29 -17.70 8.12 -12.54
C PRO A 29 -18.89 7.86 -13.46
N TYR A 30 -19.78 6.95 -13.07
CA TYR A 30 -20.99 6.62 -13.82
C TYR A 30 -22.15 6.29 -12.90
N TYR A 31 -23.38 6.35 -13.43
CA TYR A 31 -24.58 5.81 -12.78
C TYR A 31 -24.91 4.47 -13.41
N ASP A 32 -25.22 3.46 -12.59
CA ASP A 32 -25.69 2.17 -13.10
C ASP A 32 -27.19 2.22 -13.48
N GLU A 33 -27.69 1.12 -14.03
CA GLU A 33 -29.10 0.98 -14.47
C GLU A 33 -30.11 1.08 -13.31
N GLU A 34 -29.66 0.90 -12.06
CA GLU A 34 -30.48 1.06 -10.86
C GLU A 34 -30.40 2.49 -10.30
N GLY A 35 -29.60 3.36 -10.93
CA GLY A 35 -29.40 4.76 -10.54
C GLY A 35 -28.39 4.95 -9.42
N ASN A 36 -27.59 3.93 -9.07
CA ASN A 36 -26.52 4.08 -8.08
C ASN A 36 -25.28 4.72 -8.72
N TYR A 37 -24.64 5.62 -7.98
CA TYR A 37 -23.42 6.30 -8.41
C TYR A 37 -22.18 5.47 -8.07
N HIS A 38 -21.32 5.23 -9.07
CA HIS A 38 -20.05 4.52 -8.96
C HIS A 38 -18.90 5.50 -9.26
N CYS A 39 -17.94 5.63 -8.35
CA CYS A 39 -16.80 6.54 -8.49
C CYS A 39 -15.51 6.01 -7.86
N ASP A 40 -15.32 4.69 -7.87
CA ASP A 40 -14.16 4.08 -7.26
C ASP A 40 -12.86 4.48 -7.98
N ASP A 41 -11.83 4.74 -7.19
CA ASP A 41 -10.46 4.95 -7.68
C ASP A 41 -9.75 3.58 -7.75
N PRO A 42 -9.44 3.08 -8.95
CA PRO A 42 -8.77 1.78 -9.13
C PRO A 42 -7.26 1.89 -8.96
N ASN A 43 -6.73 3.09 -8.66
CA ASN A 43 -5.30 3.28 -8.52
C ASN A 43 -4.85 2.63 -7.22
N THR A 44 -3.72 1.95 -7.28
CA THR A 44 -3.11 1.31 -6.12
C THR A 44 -1.72 1.87 -5.95
N ILE A 45 -1.40 2.33 -4.74
CA ILE A 45 -0.06 2.78 -4.38
C ILE A 45 0.63 1.62 -3.70
N THR A 46 1.74 1.16 -4.26
CA THR A 46 2.60 0.16 -3.61
C THR A 46 3.86 0.83 -3.10
N THR A 47 4.09 0.78 -1.79
CA THR A 47 5.29 1.33 -1.15
C THR A 47 6.16 0.21 -0.64
N SER A 48 7.46 0.28 -0.96
CA SER A 48 8.48 -0.63 -0.46
C SER A 48 9.08 -0.12 0.86
N TYR A 49 9.43 -1.06 1.73
CA TYR A 49 10.02 -0.78 3.04
C TYR A 49 11.16 -1.74 3.32
N SER A 50 12.11 -1.29 4.12
CA SER A 50 13.19 -2.10 4.66
C SER A 50 13.40 -1.80 6.13
N CYS A 51 14.05 -2.68 6.88
CA CYS A 51 14.36 -2.43 8.28
C CYS A 51 15.83 -2.64 8.65
N SER A 52 16.23 -2.10 9.80
CA SER A 52 17.60 -2.21 10.34
C SER A 52 18.06 -3.65 10.61
N ASN A 53 17.16 -4.62 10.63
CA ASN A 53 17.48 -6.05 10.81
C ASN A 53 17.54 -6.81 9.47
N GLY A 54 17.47 -6.11 8.33
CA GLY A 54 17.65 -6.70 6.99
C GLY A 54 16.38 -7.15 6.28
N HIS A 55 15.21 -7.13 6.93
CA HIS A 55 13.94 -7.49 6.29
C HIS A 55 13.46 -6.41 5.32
N SER A 56 12.79 -6.82 4.25
CA SER A 56 12.16 -5.93 3.27
C SER A 56 10.76 -6.44 2.91
N TRP A 57 9.81 -5.52 2.73
CA TRP A 57 8.43 -5.85 2.35
C TRP A 57 7.81 -4.72 1.53
N SER A 58 6.60 -4.93 1.04
CA SER A 58 5.82 -3.89 0.34
C SER A 58 4.38 -3.92 0.82
N GLU A 59 3.76 -2.76 0.89
CA GLU A 59 2.34 -2.62 1.20
C GLU A 59 1.65 -1.86 0.07
N SER A 60 0.43 -2.29 -0.25
CA SER A 60 -0.42 -1.69 -1.27
C SER A 60 -1.62 -1.05 -0.60
N SER A 61 -1.98 0.18 -1.02
CA SER A 61 -3.16 0.92 -0.56
C SER A 61 -4.01 1.39 -1.74
#